data_AF-A0A0S4LSF3-F1
#
_entry.id   AF-A0A0S4LSF3-F1
#
_cell.length_a   1.000
_cell.length_b   1.000
_cell.length_c   1.000
_cell.angle_alpha   90.00
_cell.angle_beta   90.00
_cell.angle_gamma   90.00
#
_symmetry.space_group_name_H-M   'P 1'
#
loop_
_entity.id
_entity.type
_entity.pdbx_description
1 polymer ?
#
loop_
_entity_poly.entity_id
_entity_poly.type
_entity_poly.pdbx_seq_one_letter_code
_entity_poly.pdbx_strand_id
1 'polypeptide(L)'
;MKNVTKGLTLSTSVIPAPTRGGPTRLSPNHLLELVTRLCLFKAERWGRRALFYERHRGYFPRMSAGRFVQRCRQLEARYRALAQMMFLIPTEDRLVPARMLALSKQ
;
A
#
# COMPACT_ATOMS: atom_id res chain seq x y z
N MET A 1 -0.44 -61.75 3.25
CA MET A 1 -0.83 -60.61 4.10
C MET A 1 -0.94 -59.39 3.19
N LYS A 2 -2.12 -58.76 3.16
CA LYS A 2 -2.50 -57.71 2.20
C LYS A 2 -2.05 -56.35 2.74
N ASN A 3 -1.01 -55.76 2.17
CA ASN A 3 -0.63 -54.38 2.45
C ASN A 3 -1.35 -53.46 1.47
N VAL A 4 -2.44 -52.87 1.96
CA VAL A 4 -3.25 -51.88 1.25
C VAL A 4 -2.56 -50.52 1.39
N THR A 5 -1.72 -50.16 0.42
CA THR A 5 -1.22 -48.79 0.27
C THR A 5 -2.30 -47.93 -0.35
N LYS A 6 -3.05 -47.22 0.49
CA LYS A 6 -3.94 -46.13 0.04
C LYS A 6 -3.05 -44.97 -0.44
N GLY A 7 -2.71 -45.00 -1.72
CA GLY A 7 -2.07 -43.88 -2.41
C GLY A 7 -3.03 -42.69 -2.45
N LEU A 8 -2.86 -41.76 -1.54
CA LEU A 8 -3.55 -40.47 -1.51
C LEU A 8 -2.99 -39.62 -2.68
N THR A 9 -3.66 -39.63 -3.82
CA THR A 9 -3.34 -38.77 -4.97
C THR A 9 -3.75 -37.33 -4.67
N LEU A 10 -2.91 -36.62 -3.91
CA LEU A 10 -2.99 -35.16 -3.83
C LEU A 10 -2.61 -34.62 -5.20
N SER A 11 -3.63 -34.30 -5.99
CA SER A 11 -3.52 -33.54 -7.23
C SER A 11 -2.87 -32.20 -6.90
N THR A 12 -1.55 -32.15 -7.02
CA THR A 12 -0.79 -30.90 -7.01
C THR A 12 -1.19 -30.16 -8.27
N SER A 13 -2.06 -29.17 -8.14
CA SER A 13 -2.32 -28.22 -9.22
C SER A 13 -1.01 -27.47 -9.50
N VAL A 14 -0.26 -27.96 -10.50
CA VAL A 14 0.92 -27.29 -11.02
C VAL A 14 0.43 -26.03 -11.72
N ILE A 15 0.40 -24.92 -10.99
CA ILE A 15 0.31 -23.59 -11.59
C ILE A 15 1.62 -23.41 -12.36
N PRO A 16 1.61 -23.26 -13.70
CA PRO A 16 2.83 -23.00 -14.43
C PRO A 16 3.36 -21.62 -14.00
N ALA A 17 4.48 -21.61 -13.28
CA ALA A 17 5.24 -20.40 -13.06
C ALA A 17 5.79 -19.92 -14.42
N PRO A 18 5.47 -18.70 -14.89
CA PRO A 18 6.15 -18.16 -16.06
C PRO A 18 7.63 -17.96 -15.70
N THR A 19 8.48 -18.74 -16.35
CA THR A 19 9.93 -18.63 -16.31
C THR A 19 10.40 -17.44 -17.14
N ARG A 20 11.54 -16.86 -16.74
CA ARG A 20 12.34 -15.79 -17.39
C ARG A 20 11.86 -14.35 -17.21
N GLY A 21 12.08 -13.81 -16.01
CA GLY A 21 12.42 -12.40 -15.87
C GLY A 21 13.93 -12.22 -16.06
N GLY A 22 14.39 -11.82 -17.24
CA GLY A 22 15.71 -11.17 -17.36
C GLY A 22 15.73 -9.92 -16.46
N PRO A 23 16.91 -9.37 -16.08
CA PRO A 23 16.96 -8.17 -15.27
C PRO A 23 16.25 -7.06 -16.04
N THR A 24 15.02 -6.76 -15.62
CA THR A 24 14.26 -5.62 -16.12
C THR A 24 15.04 -4.42 -15.62
N ARG A 25 15.95 -3.89 -16.44
CA ARG A 25 16.59 -2.61 -16.17
C ARG A 25 15.48 -1.58 -16.16
N LEU A 26 14.96 -1.33 -14.96
CA LEU A 26 13.99 -0.29 -14.70
C LEU A 26 14.63 1.02 -15.17
N SER A 27 13.93 1.72 -16.07
CA SER A 27 14.30 3.09 -16.42
C SER A 27 14.57 3.89 -15.14
N PRO A 28 15.60 4.76 -15.08
CA PRO A 28 15.87 5.57 -13.89
C PRO A 28 14.63 6.35 -13.38
N ASN A 29 13.72 6.71 -14.30
CA ASN A 29 12.45 7.35 -13.99
C ASN A 29 11.50 6.46 -13.16
N HIS A 30 11.61 5.14 -13.29
CA HIS A 30 10.74 4.20 -12.60
C HIS A 30 11.05 4.10 -11.10
N LEU A 31 12.31 4.30 -10.69
CA LEU A 31 12.67 4.38 -9.28
C LEU A 31 12.12 5.65 -8.64
N LEU A 32 12.24 6.79 -9.32
CA LEU A 32 11.65 8.05 -8.87
C LEU A 32 10.12 7.95 -8.76
N GLU A 33 9.47 7.36 -9.77
CA GLU A 33 8.03 7.09 -9.78
C GLU A 33 7.61 6.22 -8.59
N LEU A 34 8.36 5.17 -8.30
CA LEU A 34 8.09 4.27 -7.18
C LEU A 34 8.28 4.97 -5.83
N VAL A 35 9.35 5.74 -5.66
CA VAL A 35 9.59 6.53 -4.44
C VAL A 35 8.48 7.55 -4.24
N THR A 36 7.99 8.17 -5.30
CA THR A 36 6.92 9.16 -5.24
C THR A 36 5.59 8.54 -4.86
N ARG A 37 5.22 7.41 -5.49
CA ARG A 37 4.05 6.62 -5.08
C ARG A 37 4.15 6.19 -3.62
N LEU A 38 5.34 5.80 -3.17
CA LEU A 38 5.59 5.44 -1.77
C LEU A 38 5.40 6.65 -0.84
N CYS A 39 5.91 7.84 -1.20
CA CYS A 39 5.70 9.08 -0.46
C CYS A 39 4.21 9.43 -0.36
N LEU A 40 3.46 9.36 -1.46
CA LEU A 40 2.01 9.60 -1.47
C LEU A 40 1.27 8.60 -0.58
N PHE A 41 1.59 7.31 -0.70
CA PHE A 41 1.01 6.27 0.14
C PHE A 41 1.29 6.50 1.63
N LYS A 42 2.52 6.91 1.97
CA LYS A 42 2.89 7.26 3.35
C LYS A 42 2.11 8.49 3.82
N ALA A 43 1.99 9.52 2.99
CA ALA A 43 1.22 10.72 3.32
C ALA A 43 -0.24 10.38 3.63
N GLU A 44 -0.91 9.62 2.75
CA GLU A 44 -2.28 9.18 2.97
C GLU A 44 -2.44 8.36 4.24
N ARG A 45 -1.52 7.43 4.51
CA ARG A 45 -1.56 6.62 5.73
C ARG A 45 -1.52 7.50 6.98
N TRP A 46 -0.68 8.53 6.99
CA TRP A 46 -0.61 9.47 8.10
C TRP A 46 -1.87 10.33 8.21
N GLY A 47 -2.44 10.78 7.10
CA GLY A 47 -3.70 11.52 7.08
C GLY A 47 -4.89 10.70 7.59
N ARG A 48 -5.04 9.44 7.15
CA ARG A 48 -6.06 8.51 7.65
C ARG A 48 -5.89 8.24 9.14
N ARG A 49 -4.65 8.10 9.61
CA ARG A 49 -4.35 7.89 11.03
C ARG A 49 -4.71 9.11 11.86
N ALA A 50 -4.37 10.32 11.41
CA ALA A 50 -4.75 11.56 12.10
C ALA A 50 -6.29 11.66 12.21
N LEU A 51 -6.99 11.47 11.10
CA LEU A 51 -8.45 11.51 11.03
C LEU A 51 -9.12 10.45 11.92
N PHE A 52 -8.53 9.25 12.01
CA PHE A 52 -9.02 8.21 12.91
C PHE A 52 -9.02 8.65 14.38
N TYR A 53 -7.91 9.24 14.85
CA TYR A 53 -7.79 9.69 16.23
C TYR A 53 -8.58 10.96 16.51
N GLU A 54 -8.74 11.85 15.52
CA GLU A 54 -9.65 13.00 15.62
C GLU A 54 -11.10 12.54 15.79
N ARG A 55 -11.54 11.53 15.02
CA ARG A 55 -12.89 10.95 15.10
C ARG A 55 -13.14 10.21 16.42
N HIS A 56 -12.15 9.47 16.92
CA HIS A 56 -12.27 8.67 18.15
C HIS A 56 -11.63 9.37 19.35
N ARG A 57 -11.76 10.71 19.44
CA ARG A 57 -11.11 11.53 20.48
C ARG A 57 -11.50 11.09 21.90
N GLY A 58 -12.76 10.72 22.10
CA GLY A 58 -13.30 10.25 23.37
C GLY A 58 -12.72 8.92 23.86
N TYR A 59 -12.37 8.00 22.95
CA TYR A 59 -11.78 6.70 23.30
C TYR A 59 -10.30 6.81 23.62
N PHE A 60 -9.58 7.73 22.97
CA PHE A 60 -8.13 7.88 23.10
C PHE A 60 -7.73 9.32 23.44
N PRO A 61 -8.11 9.85 24.61
CA PRO A 61 -7.92 11.27 24.94
C PRO A 61 -6.45 11.68 24.93
N ARG A 62 -5.53 10.83 25.41
CA ARG A 62 -4.08 11.14 25.43
C ARG A 62 -3.47 11.27 24.02
N MET A 63 -3.89 10.42 23.09
CA MET A 63 -3.36 10.37 21.73
C MET A 63 -3.99 11.45 20.84
N SER A 64 -5.27 11.73 21.04
CA SER A 64 -6.08 12.61 20.20
C SER A 64 -6.08 14.08 20.65
N ALA A 65 -5.88 14.35 21.94
CA ALA A 65 -5.81 15.71 22.49
C ALA A 65 -4.41 16.35 22.43
N GLY A 66 -3.40 15.63 21.94
CA GLY A 66 -2.00 16.04 22.06
C GLY A 66 -1.26 16.35 20.75
N ARG A 67 0.07 16.44 20.86
CA ARG A 67 1.03 16.66 19.76
C ARG A 67 1.05 15.53 18.72
N PHE A 68 0.47 14.37 19.03
CA PHE A 68 0.54 13.20 18.16
C PHE A 68 -0.24 13.40 16.85
N VAL A 69 -1.50 13.82 16.92
CA VAL A 69 -2.31 14.14 15.73
C VAL A 69 -1.64 15.23 14.90
N GLN A 70 -1.14 16.28 15.55
CA GLN A 70 -0.41 17.36 14.89
C GLN A 70 0.85 16.85 14.17
N ARG A 71 1.63 15.96 14.78
CA ARG A 71 2.79 15.31 14.14
C ARG A 71 2.36 14.43 12.97
N CYS A 72 1.26 13.69 13.05
CA CYS A 72 0.74 12.93 11.93
C CYS A 72 0.38 13.84 10.75
N ARG A 73 -0.28 14.98 11.00
CA ARG A 73 -0.59 16.00 9.97
C ARG A 73 0.69 16.63 9.39
N GLN A 74 1.68 16.94 10.21
CA GLN A 74 2.98 17.43 9.75
C GLN A 74 3.70 16.41 8.86
N LEU A 75 3.65 15.12 9.22
CA LEU A 75 4.22 14.04 8.41
C LEU A 75 3.48 13.90 7.08
N GLU A 76 2.15 13.91 7.09
CA GLU A 76 1.33 13.94 5.88
C GLU A 76 1.77 15.06 4.93
N ALA A 77 1.87 16.30 5.44
CA ALA A 77 2.30 17.46 4.67
C ALA A 77 3.72 17.31 4.11
N ARG A 78 4.68 16.84 4.94
CA ARG A 78 6.07 16.64 4.51
C ARG A 78 6.21 15.57 3.43
N TYR A 79 5.51 14.44 3.56
CA TYR A 79 5.54 13.39 2.55
C TYR A 79 4.85 13.80 1.25
N ARG A 80 3.76 14.59 1.31
CA ARG A 80 3.18 15.21 0.11
C ARG A 80 4.16 16.19 -0.55
N ALA A 81 4.77 17.07 0.22
CA ALA A 81 5.75 18.03 -0.30
C ALA A 81 6.94 17.33 -0.95
N LEU A 82 7.45 16.25 -0.34
CA LEU A 82 8.51 15.42 -0.94
C LEU A 82 8.06 14.78 -2.26
N ALA A 83 6.84 14.25 -2.33
CA ALA A 83 6.31 13.71 -3.59
C ALA A 83 6.18 14.79 -4.67
N GLN A 84 5.75 16.01 -4.30
CA GLN A 84 5.65 17.15 -5.21
C GLN A 84 7.03 17.68 -5.65
N MET A 85 8.05 17.64 -4.80
CA MET A 85 9.41 18.01 -5.20
C MET A 85 10.02 16.96 -6.13
N MET A 86 9.74 15.68 -5.88
CA MET A 86 10.26 14.57 -6.70
C MET A 86 9.59 14.49 -8.08
N PHE A 87 8.40 15.09 -8.24
CA PHE A 87 7.76 15.24 -9.54
C PHE A 87 6.95 16.52 -9.66
N LEU A 88 7.11 17.19 -10.81
CA LEU A 88 6.11 18.09 -11.40
C LEU A 88 4.86 17.31 -11.90
N ILE A 89 4.41 16.26 -11.19
CA ILE A 89 3.24 15.45 -11.55
C ILE A 89 1.99 16.15 -11.02
N PRO A 90 0.93 16.34 -11.85
CA PRO A 90 -0.35 16.83 -11.37
C PRO A 90 -0.85 15.87 -10.29
N THR A 91 -1.11 16.39 -9.09
CA THR A 91 -1.66 15.65 -7.95
C THR A 91 -3.14 15.28 -8.14
N GLU A 92 -3.56 15.07 -9.38
CA GLU A 92 -4.91 14.66 -9.73
C GLU A 92 -4.85 13.21 -10.17
N ASP A 93 -4.88 12.33 -9.19
CA ASP A 93 -5.73 11.16 -9.27
C ASP A 93 -5.77 10.52 -7.89
N ARG A 94 -6.99 10.43 -7.36
CA ARG A 94 -7.27 9.69 -6.12
C ARG A 94 -6.69 8.30 -6.31
N LEU A 95 -5.58 7.99 -5.62
CA LEU A 95 -5.00 6.66 -5.58
C LEU A 95 -5.97 5.74 -4.85
N VAL A 96 -6.98 5.25 -5.57
CA VAL A 96 -7.94 4.29 -5.04
C VAL A 96 -7.18 2.97 -4.82
N PRO A 97 -7.25 2.38 -3.62
CA PRO A 97 -6.70 1.04 -3.40
C PRO A 97 -7.21 0.07 -4.47
N ALA A 98 -6.31 -0.64 -5.14
CA ALA A 98 -6.62 -1.57 -6.24
C ALA A 98 -7.70 -2.62 -5.91
N ARG A 99 -7.97 -2.86 -4.61
CA ARG A 99 -9.07 -3.73 -4.14
C ARG A 99 -10.47 -3.23 -4.49
N MET A 100 -10.68 -1.93 -4.74
CA MET A 100 -12.02 -1.43 -5.11
C MET A 100 -12.36 -1.61 -6.59
N LEU A 101 -11.36 -1.78 -7.47
CA LEU A 101 -11.60 -2.01 -8.90
C LEU A 101 -11.97 -3.47 -9.22
N ALA A 102 -11.72 -4.40 -8.30
CA ALA A 102 -12.08 -5.81 -8.46
C ALA A 102 -13.56 -6.10 -8.12
N LEU A 103 -14.26 -5.18 -7.45
CA LEU A 103 -15.65 -5.36 -7.00
C LEU A 103 -16.69 -4.69 -7.92
N SER A 104 -16.27 -3.95 -8.96
CA SER A 104 -17.20 -3.23 -9.85
C SER A 104 -17.51 -3.97 -11.17
N LYS A 105 -17.33 -5.28 -11.21
CA LYS A 105 -17.88 -6.13 -12.27
C LYS A 105 -18.86 -7.12 -11.65
N GLN A 106 -20.08 -6.67 -11.45
CA GLN A 106 -21.28 -7.50 -11.45
C GLN A 106 -22.20 -6.96 -12.53
#